data_AF-A0A2D8BYE7-F1
#
_entry.id   AF-A0A2D8BYE7-F1
#
_cell.length_a   1.000
_cell.length_b   1.000
_cell.length_c   1.000
_cell.angle_alpha   90.00
_cell.angle_beta   90.00
_cell.angle_gamma   90.00
#
_symmetry.space_group_name_H-M   'P 1'
#
loop_
_entity.id
_entity.type
_entity.pdbx_description
1 polymer ?
#
loop_
_entity_poly.entity_id
_entity_poly.type
_entity_poly.pdbx_seq_one_letter_code
_entity_poly.pdbx_strand_id
1 'polypeptide(L)'
;MTRTLMTLLALGAALTAAPVAEAQIGRSGGPLDVQARQMDVFDEEGRILLRGEVDVIQGDTRLAADEIEIFYTPGGGGATSGGFGDIRNIVATGNVFYVTPLERARGNRGVYEAETDTVTLTGDVVLTRCENVITTTRFVTNLTTGNSSFDGQESGGRVRAVLFNEDEQSGSSRTNCGPASGNSQ
;
A
#
# COMPACT_ATOMS: atom_id res chain seq x y z
N MET A 1 19.11 68.65 26.01
CA MET A 1 19.58 68.28 24.66
C MET A 1 19.68 66.77 24.60
N THR A 2 19.06 66.14 23.59
CA THR A 2 19.37 64.79 23.02
C THR A 2 19.26 63.57 23.94
N ARG A 3 18.58 62.45 23.63
CA ARG A 3 18.08 61.88 22.37
C ARG A 3 17.06 60.76 22.68
N THR A 4 15.93 60.82 21.98
CA THR A 4 14.96 59.74 21.78
C THR A 4 15.63 58.53 21.10
N LEU A 5 15.37 57.31 21.56
CA LEU A 5 15.59 56.09 20.77
C LEU A 5 14.37 55.18 20.91
N MET A 6 13.58 55.15 19.84
CA MET A 6 12.37 54.36 19.65
C MET A 6 12.78 53.11 18.87
N THR A 7 12.86 51.97 19.55
CA THR A 7 13.16 50.68 18.92
C THR A 7 11.85 49.94 18.68
N LEU A 8 11.40 49.93 17.43
CA LEU A 8 10.29 49.11 16.95
C LEU A 8 10.70 47.63 16.99
N LEU A 9 10.01 46.82 17.78
CA LEU A 9 10.18 45.37 17.82
C LEU A 9 9.31 44.75 16.70
N ALA A 10 9.95 44.27 15.63
CA ALA A 10 9.27 43.59 14.53
C ALA A 10 8.80 42.20 14.96
N LEU A 11 7.49 41.97 14.89
CA LEU A 11 6.84 40.70 15.20
C LEU A 11 6.90 39.78 13.97
N GLY A 12 7.89 38.90 13.91
CA GLY A 12 7.99 37.86 12.89
C GLY A 12 7.26 36.59 13.32
N ALA A 13 6.04 36.38 12.84
CA ALA A 13 5.35 35.10 12.97
C ALA A 13 5.87 34.14 11.89
N ALA A 14 6.73 33.19 12.27
CA ALA A 14 7.14 32.10 11.40
C ALA A 14 6.02 31.04 11.37
N LEU A 15 5.27 30.97 10.26
CA LEU A 15 4.42 29.81 9.96
C LEU A 15 5.32 28.65 9.57
N THR A 16 5.56 27.73 10.50
CA THR A 16 6.16 26.43 10.19
C THR A 16 5.07 25.53 9.59
N ALA A 17 5.08 25.35 8.27
CA ALA A 17 4.26 24.34 7.61
C ALA A 17 4.77 22.94 8.03
N ALA A 18 3.91 22.15 8.66
CA ALA A 18 4.22 20.75 8.96
C ALA A 18 4.17 19.92 7.66
N PRO A 19 5.06 18.92 7.48
CA PRO A 19 4.98 18.03 6.34
C PRO A 19 3.73 17.15 6.46
N VAL A 20 2.86 17.22 5.44
CA VAL A 20 1.78 16.25 5.23
C VAL A 20 2.41 14.91 4.85
N ALA A 21 2.16 13.88 5.65
CA ALA A 21 2.60 12.53 5.36
C ALA A 21 1.75 11.94 4.22
N GLU A 22 2.42 11.52 3.14
CA GLU A 22 1.81 10.92 1.95
C GLU A 22 1.49 9.45 2.23
N ALA A 23 0.20 9.08 2.22
CA ALA A 23 -0.19 7.66 2.24
C ALA A 23 -0.03 7.07 0.83
N GLN A 24 0.74 5.99 0.70
CA GLN A 24 1.12 5.37 -0.57
C GLN A 24 0.64 3.91 -0.62
N ILE A 25 -0.04 3.52 -1.71
CA ILE A 25 -0.46 2.11 -1.93
C ILE A 25 0.77 1.21 -2.20
N GLY A 26 1.86 1.79 -2.73
CA GLY A 26 3.19 1.20 -2.79
C GLY A 26 4.29 2.26 -2.57
N ARG A 27 5.45 1.86 -2.04
CA ARG A 27 6.57 2.75 -1.67
C ARG A 27 7.17 3.57 -2.82
N SER A 28 6.86 3.26 -4.08
CA SER A 28 7.46 3.87 -5.28
C SER A 28 6.77 5.14 -5.76
N GLY A 29 5.56 5.47 -5.27
CA GLY A 29 4.81 6.64 -5.73
C GLY A 29 4.48 6.61 -7.22
N GLY A 30 3.92 7.71 -7.74
CA GLY A 30 3.60 7.87 -9.17
C GLY A 30 2.11 7.74 -9.50
N PRO A 31 1.76 7.88 -10.80
CA PRO A 31 0.37 7.87 -11.25
C PRO A 31 -0.29 6.51 -10.96
N LEU A 32 -1.58 6.58 -10.62
CA LEU A 32 -2.42 5.42 -10.42
C LEU A 32 -3.16 5.12 -11.74
N ASP A 33 -2.84 4.02 -12.39
CA ASP A 33 -3.57 3.49 -13.55
C ASP A 33 -4.63 2.49 -13.06
N VAL A 34 -5.87 2.65 -13.53
CA VAL A 34 -7.02 1.85 -13.09
C VAL A 34 -7.81 1.40 -14.31
N GLN A 35 -7.97 0.09 -14.47
CA GLN A 35 -8.75 -0.53 -15.52
C GLN A 35 -9.82 -1.43 -14.91
N ALA A 36 -11.04 -1.36 -15.45
CA ALA A 36 -12.17 -2.19 -15.05
C ALA A 36 -13.23 -2.19 -16.16
N ARG A 37 -14.15 -3.16 -16.14
CA ARG A 37 -15.31 -3.17 -17.05
C ARG A 37 -16.34 -2.10 -16.69
N GLN A 38 -16.47 -1.77 -15.39
CA GLN A 38 -17.37 -0.75 -14.90
C GLN A 38 -16.75 0.01 -13.73
N MET A 39 -17.02 1.31 -13.66
CA MET A 39 -16.68 2.21 -12.57
C MET A 39 -17.91 3.04 -12.22
N ASP A 40 -18.34 2.99 -10.96
CA ASP A 40 -19.38 3.87 -10.41
C ASP A 40 -18.76 4.75 -9.32
N VAL A 41 -19.06 6.05 -9.33
CA VAL A 41 -18.56 7.04 -8.37
C VAL A 41 -19.74 7.58 -7.57
N PHE A 42 -19.62 7.51 -6.25
CA PHE A 42 -20.60 7.98 -5.28
C PHE A 42 -19.97 9.10 -4.44
N ASP A 43 -19.94 10.31 -4.99
CA ASP A 43 -19.23 11.44 -4.37
C ASP A 43 -19.77 11.82 -2.99
N GLU A 44 -21.09 11.79 -2.80
CA GLU A 44 -21.73 12.07 -1.51
C GLU A 44 -21.36 11.04 -0.43
N GLU A 45 -21.03 9.82 -0.84
CA GLU A 45 -20.62 8.72 0.02
C GLU A 45 -19.09 8.64 0.18
N GLY A 46 -18.34 9.39 -0.64
CA GLY A 46 -16.88 9.30 -0.74
C GLY A 46 -16.44 7.90 -1.14
N ARG A 47 -17.01 7.35 -2.22
CA ARG A 47 -16.84 5.94 -2.60
C ARG A 47 -16.73 5.74 -4.11
N ILE A 48 -15.80 4.89 -4.55
CA ILE A 48 -15.66 4.42 -5.92
C ILE A 48 -15.81 2.90 -5.93
N LEU A 49 -16.61 2.37 -6.85
CA LEU A 49 -16.81 0.94 -7.04
C LEU A 49 -16.38 0.52 -8.44
N LEU A 50 -15.35 -0.31 -8.52
CA LEU A 50 -14.77 -0.87 -9.73
C LEU A 50 -15.18 -2.33 -9.85
N ARG A 51 -15.75 -2.73 -10.99
CA ARG A 51 -16.22 -4.10 -11.19
C ARG A 51 -15.79 -4.70 -12.52
N GLY A 52 -15.51 -5.99 -12.47
CA GLY A 52 -15.21 -6.82 -13.62
C GLY A 52 -13.77 -6.68 -14.05
N GLU A 53 -12.94 -7.65 -13.64
CA GLU A 53 -11.52 -7.75 -14.03
C GLU A 53 -10.77 -6.44 -13.76
N VAL A 54 -10.81 -6.03 -12.49
CA VAL A 54 -10.17 -4.78 -12.06
C VAL A 54 -8.66 -4.99 -12.02
N ASP A 55 -7.92 -4.06 -12.62
CA ASP A 55 -6.47 -4.02 -12.63
C ASP A 55 -5.99 -2.61 -12.27
N VAL A 56 -5.21 -2.50 -11.19
CA VAL A 56 -4.69 -1.25 -10.67
C VAL A 56 -3.17 -1.31 -10.66
N ILE A 57 -2.51 -0.32 -11.23
CA ILE A 57 -1.05 -0.25 -11.32
C ILE A 57 -0.57 1.10 -10.77
N GLN A 58 0.41 1.06 -9.87
CA GLN A 58 1.11 2.25 -9.37
C GLN A 58 2.61 1.97 -9.28
N GLY A 59 3.39 2.64 -10.13
CA GLY A 59 4.81 2.33 -10.27
C GLY A 59 5.01 0.86 -10.65
N ASP A 60 5.77 0.12 -9.83
CA ASP A 60 6.01 -1.33 -10.01
C ASP A 60 5.02 -2.22 -9.24
N THR A 61 4.01 -1.63 -8.60
CA THR A 61 3.00 -2.35 -7.85
C THR A 61 1.75 -2.57 -8.70
N ARG A 62 1.18 -3.77 -8.62
CA ARG A 62 -0.07 -4.14 -9.29
C ARG A 62 -1.03 -4.81 -8.31
N LEU A 63 -2.28 -4.38 -8.31
CA LEU A 63 -3.39 -4.99 -7.59
C LEU A 63 -4.49 -5.38 -8.58
N ALA A 64 -4.82 -6.66 -8.65
CA ALA A 64 -5.91 -7.18 -9.46
C ALA A 64 -6.97 -7.88 -8.60
N ALA A 65 -8.24 -7.75 -8.98
CA ALA A 65 -9.37 -8.42 -8.32
C ALA A 65 -10.62 -8.45 -9.23
N ASP A 66 -11.64 -9.20 -8.84
CA ASP A 66 -12.93 -9.17 -9.55
C ASP A 66 -13.68 -7.84 -9.30
N GLU A 67 -13.57 -7.30 -8.08
CA GLU A 67 -14.16 -6.04 -7.64
C GLU A 67 -13.21 -5.30 -6.68
N ILE A 68 -13.14 -3.97 -6.80
CA ILE A 68 -12.43 -3.09 -5.87
C ILE A 68 -13.32 -1.92 -5.47
N GLU A 69 -13.47 -1.71 -4.18
CA GLU A 69 -14.18 -0.56 -3.59
C GLU A 69 -13.17 0.34 -2.87
N ILE A 70 -13.18 1.63 -3.22
CA ILE A 70 -12.28 2.65 -2.66
C ILE A 70 -13.13 3.64 -1.89
N PHE A 71 -12.82 3.83 -0.62
CA PHE A 71 -13.44 4.84 0.25
C PHE A 71 -12.46 5.99 0.46
N TYR A 72 -12.91 7.21 0.21
CA TYR A 72 -12.13 8.43 0.36
C TYR A 72 -12.87 9.48 1.20
N THR A 73 -12.18 10.57 1.55
CA THR A 73 -12.76 11.74 2.19
C THR A 73 -12.94 12.85 1.14
N PRO A 74 -14.18 13.19 0.75
CA PRO A 74 -14.44 14.25 -0.21
C PRO A 74 -13.89 15.60 0.29
N GLY A 75 -13.28 16.37 -0.61
CA GLY A 75 -12.69 17.67 -0.27
C GLY A 75 -11.39 17.60 0.53
N GLY A 76 -10.84 16.41 0.78
CA GLY A 76 -9.47 16.24 1.25
C GLY A 76 -8.48 16.72 0.18
N GLY A 77 -7.47 17.50 0.56
CA GLY A 77 -6.43 18.01 -0.36
C GLY A 77 -5.46 16.94 -0.88
N GLY A 78 -5.79 15.66 -0.70
CA GLY A 78 -4.97 14.51 -1.09
C GLY A 78 -4.74 14.43 -2.59
N ALA A 79 -3.49 14.65 -3.00
CA ALA A 79 -2.99 14.43 -4.36
C ALA A 79 -2.94 12.95 -4.76
N THR A 80 -3.27 12.03 -3.85
CA THR A 80 -3.01 10.58 -3.94
C THR A 80 -4.08 9.80 -4.71
N SER A 81 -5.19 10.43 -5.08
CA SER A 81 -6.35 9.74 -5.70
C SER A 81 -6.84 10.41 -6.99
N GLY A 82 -5.96 10.94 -7.84
CA GLY A 82 -6.40 11.51 -9.13
C GLY A 82 -7.44 12.64 -9.02
N GLY A 83 -7.51 13.33 -7.87
CA GLY A 83 -8.49 14.38 -7.58
C GLY A 83 -9.64 14.00 -6.63
N PHE A 84 -9.76 12.72 -6.23
CA PHE A 84 -10.85 12.27 -5.35
C PHE A 84 -10.62 12.53 -3.84
N GLY A 85 -9.43 12.96 -3.42
CA GLY A 85 -9.12 13.27 -2.00
C GLY A 85 -8.39 12.13 -1.27
N ASP A 86 -8.37 12.16 0.06
CA ASP A 86 -7.58 11.22 0.87
C ASP A 86 -8.25 9.84 0.97
N ILE A 87 -7.54 8.77 0.60
CA ILE A 87 -8.02 7.38 0.72
C ILE A 87 -8.09 6.99 2.20
N ARG A 88 -9.22 6.39 2.59
CA ARG A 88 -9.45 5.81 3.92
C ARG A 88 -9.31 4.30 3.91
N ASN A 89 -9.94 3.64 2.93
CA ASN A 89 -10.00 2.20 2.84
C ASN A 89 -10.05 1.74 1.37
N ILE A 90 -9.39 0.63 1.07
CA ILE A 90 -9.53 -0.08 -0.21
C ILE A 90 -9.92 -1.53 0.08
N VAL A 91 -11.01 -1.99 -0.50
CA VAL A 91 -11.50 -3.37 -0.37
C VAL A 91 -11.46 -4.04 -1.73
N ALA A 92 -10.59 -5.05 -1.89
CA ALA A 92 -10.52 -5.90 -3.07
C ALA A 92 -11.19 -7.24 -2.78
N THR A 93 -12.08 -7.69 -3.66
CA THR A 93 -12.84 -8.94 -3.49
C THR A 93 -12.79 -9.78 -4.75
N GLY A 94 -12.57 -11.09 -4.57
CA GLY A 94 -12.53 -12.07 -5.65
C GLY A 94 -11.18 -12.08 -6.36
N ASN A 95 -10.56 -13.26 -6.45
CA ASN A 95 -9.28 -13.50 -7.15
C ASN A 95 -8.21 -12.43 -6.86
N VAL A 96 -8.09 -11.99 -5.61
CA VAL A 96 -7.21 -10.89 -5.23
C VAL A 96 -5.77 -11.30 -5.47
N PHE A 97 -5.06 -10.48 -6.26
CA PHE A 97 -3.66 -10.68 -6.58
C PHE A 97 -2.90 -9.38 -6.46
N TYR A 98 -1.97 -9.33 -5.51
CA TYR A 98 -1.09 -8.20 -5.26
C TYR A 98 0.34 -8.55 -5.64
N VAL A 99 1.01 -7.67 -6.37
CA VAL A 99 2.36 -7.89 -6.89
C VAL A 99 3.19 -6.64 -6.70
N THR A 100 4.42 -6.85 -6.25
CA THR A 100 5.52 -5.89 -6.24
C THR A 100 6.74 -6.55 -6.90
N PRO A 101 7.87 -5.83 -7.10
CA PRO A 101 9.08 -6.46 -7.61
C PRO A 101 9.56 -7.68 -6.83
N LEU A 102 9.37 -7.66 -5.50
CA LEU A 102 9.94 -8.67 -4.58
C LEU A 102 8.90 -9.69 -4.10
N GLU A 103 7.63 -9.33 -4.14
CA GLU A 103 6.57 -10.08 -3.47
C GLU A 103 5.33 -10.24 -4.34
N ARG A 104 4.71 -11.41 -4.20
CA ARG A 104 3.41 -11.76 -4.77
C ARG A 104 2.52 -12.28 -3.64
N ALA A 105 1.31 -11.77 -3.54
CA ALA A 105 0.31 -12.23 -2.57
C ALA A 105 -1.01 -12.52 -3.28
N ARG A 106 -1.63 -13.66 -2.98
CA ARG A 106 -2.95 -14.06 -3.48
C ARG A 106 -3.89 -14.31 -2.32
N GLY A 107 -5.19 -14.07 -2.54
CA GLY A 107 -6.25 -14.46 -1.62
C GLY A 107 -7.64 -14.20 -2.20
N ASN A 108 -8.69 -14.46 -1.41
CA ASN A 108 -10.07 -14.20 -1.82
C ASN A 108 -10.49 -12.75 -1.56
N ARG A 109 -9.94 -12.12 -0.52
CA ARG A 109 -10.26 -10.72 -0.15
C ARG A 109 -9.03 -10.01 0.39
N GLY A 110 -8.89 -8.75 0.04
CA GLY A 110 -7.86 -7.84 0.53
C GLY A 110 -8.47 -6.55 1.06
N VAL A 111 -7.97 -6.05 2.18
CA VAL A 111 -8.38 -4.77 2.76
C VAL A 111 -7.14 -3.96 3.09
N TYR A 112 -7.11 -2.70 2.66
CA TYR A 112 -6.12 -1.71 3.09
C TYR A 112 -6.81 -0.63 3.92
N GLU A 113 -6.30 -0.36 5.11
CA GLU A 113 -6.78 0.68 6.00
C GLU A 113 -5.70 1.76 6.15
N ALA A 114 -5.97 2.96 5.65
CA ALA A 114 -5.00 4.05 5.65
C ALA A 114 -4.72 4.61 7.06
N GLU A 115 -5.72 4.60 7.95
CA GLU A 115 -5.57 5.10 9.33
C GLU A 115 -4.50 4.35 10.12
N THR A 116 -4.44 3.03 9.94
CA THR A 116 -3.47 2.16 10.62
C THR A 116 -2.32 1.73 9.71
N ASP A 117 -2.39 2.09 8.44
CA ASP A 117 -1.49 1.64 7.38
C ASP A 117 -1.34 0.12 7.34
N THR A 118 -2.48 -0.58 7.44
CA THR A 118 -2.56 -2.04 7.56
C THR A 118 -3.20 -2.66 6.32
N VAL A 119 -2.57 -3.74 5.83
CA VAL A 119 -3.11 -4.60 4.79
C VAL A 119 -3.50 -5.94 5.40
N THR A 120 -4.73 -6.39 5.15
CA THR A 120 -5.24 -7.70 5.54
C THR A 120 -5.67 -8.48 4.31
N LEU A 121 -5.10 -9.67 4.11
CA LEU A 121 -5.56 -10.65 3.12
C LEU A 121 -6.23 -11.83 3.81
N THR A 122 -7.32 -12.32 3.24
CA THR A 122 -8.05 -13.49 3.74
C THR A 122 -8.52 -14.41 2.63
N GLY A 123 -8.70 -15.69 2.99
CA GLY A 123 -9.13 -16.76 2.10
C GLY A 123 -7.98 -17.26 1.23
N ASP A 124 -7.64 -18.55 1.39
CA ASP A 124 -6.63 -19.27 0.61
C ASP A 124 -5.38 -18.45 0.28
N VAL A 125 -4.83 -17.82 1.32
CA VAL A 125 -3.77 -16.83 1.16
C VAL A 125 -2.46 -17.53 0.82
N VAL A 126 -1.84 -17.10 -0.26
CA VAL A 126 -0.51 -17.55 -0.69
C VAL A 126 0.39 -16.35 -0.90
N LEU A 127 1.43 -16.25 -0.08
CA LEU A 127 2.50 -15.26 -0.23
C LEU A 127 3.74 -15.92 -0.78
N THR A 128 4.33 -15.28 -1.79
CA THR A 128 5.60 -15.69 -2.38
C THR A 128 6.51 -14.48 -2.39
N ARG A 129 7.61 -14.56 -1.65
CA ARG A 129 8.67 -13.57 -1.66
C ARG A 129 9.95 -14.28 -2.05
N CYS A 130 10.48 -13.96 -3.22
CA CYS A 130 11.60 -14.70 -3.79
C CYS A 130 11.22 -16.18 -3.99
N GLU A 131 12.01 -17.08 -3.43
CA GLU A 131 11.74 -18.52 -3.41
C GLU A 131 10.89 -18.93 -2.20
N ASN A 132 10.76 -18.07 -1.19
CA ASN A 132 10.01 -18.38 0.02
C ASN A 132 8.50 -18.33 -0.25
N VAL A 133 7.79 -19.36 0.22
CA VAL A 133 6.34 -19.49 0.06
C VAL A 133 5.68 -19.69 1.42
N ILE A 134 4.65 -18.90 1.70
CA ILE A 134 3.82 -19.03 2.90
C ILE A 134 2.36 -19.20 2.47
N THR A 135 1.68 -20.21 3.01
CA THR A 135 0.25 -20.45 2.83
C THR A 135 -0.47 -20.35 4.16
N THR A 136 -1.56 -19.58 4.21
CA THR A 136 -2.34 -19.31 5.42
C THR A 136 -3.80 -19.00 5.07
N THR A 137 -4.67 -18.88 6.07
CA THR A 137 -6.06 -18.42 5.84
C THR A 137 -6.21 -16.91 6.01
N ARG A 138 -5.34 -16.29 6.82
CA ARG A 138 -5.29 -14.85 7.05
C ARG A 138 -3.85 -14.36 7.16
N PHE A 139 -3.57 -13.25 6.49
CA PHE A 139 -2.31 -12.52 6.54
C PHE A 139 -2.58 -11.06 6.86
N VAL A 140 -1.81 -10.47 7.76
CA VAL A 140 -1.89 -9.05 8.11
C VAL A 140 -0.49 -8.47 8.08
N THR A 141 -0.33 -7.30 7.49
CA THR A 141 0.92 -6.55 7.55
C THR A 141 0.67 -5.08 7.77
N ASN A 142 1.48 -4.46 8.61
CA ASN A 142 1.49 -3.02 8.81
C ASN A 142 2.66 -2.43 7.98
N LEU A 143 2.35 -1.60 7.00
CA LEU A 143 3.33 -1.13 6.02
C LEU A 143 4.33 -0.12 6.61
N THR A 144 3.89 0.63 7.63
CA THR A 144 4.71 1.57 8.39
C THR A 144 5.77 0.86 9.23
N THR A 145 5.37 -0.13 10.03
CA THR A 145 6.28 -0.85 10.94
C THR A 145 6.98 -2.05 10.28
N GLY A 146 6.42 -2.58 9.19
CA GLY A 146 6.85 -3.82 8.55
C GLY A 146 6.43 -5.09 9.29
N ASN A 147 5.71 -4.98 10.41
CA ASN A 147 5.27 -6.14 11.18
C ASN A 147 4.22 -6.94 10.41
N SER A 148 4.43 -8.26 10.34
CA SER A 148 3.57 -9.17 9.60
C SER A 148 3.13 -10.34 10.46
N SER A 149 1.85 -10.72 10.37
CA SER A 149 1.23 -11.81 11.12
C SER A 149 0.47 -12.75 10.18
N PHE A 150 0.54 -14.04 10.48
CA PHE A 150 -0.10 -15.10 9.70
C PHE A 150 -0.95 -15.93 10.66
N ASP A 151 -2.25 -16.02 10.38
CA ASP A 151 -3.21 -16.75 11.21
C ASP A 151 -3.93 -17.83 10.38
N GLY A 152 -3.83 -19.06 10.86
CA GLY A 152 -4.59 -20.21 10.37
C GLY A 152 -5.75 -20.61 11.29
N GLN A 153 -5.74 -20.13 12.54
CA GLN A 153 -6.53 -20.64 13.64
C GLN A 153 -8.02 -20.31 13.51
N GLU A 154 -8.36 -19.11 13.04
CA GLU A 154 -9.76 -18.66 12.92
C GLU A 154 -10.60 -19.53 11.96
N SER A 155 -9.95 -20.19 10.99
CA SER A 155 -10.61 -21.07 10.01
C SER A 155 -10.34 -22.56 10.26
N GLY A 156 -9.73 -22.93 11.40
CA GLY A 156 -9.28 -24.30 11.67
C GLY A 156 -8.13 -24.78 10.76
N GLY A 157 -7.50 -23.86 10.03
CA GLY A 157 -6.35 -24.08 9.16
C GLY A 157 -5.01 -24.06 9.90
N ARG A 158 -3.92 -24.07 9.13
CA ARG A 158 -2.55 -24.00 9.62
C ARG A 158 -1.74 -23.04 8.77
N VAL A 159 -0.80 -22.35 9.39
CA VAL A 159 0.25 -21.64 8.66
C VAL A 159 1.28 -22.67 8.21
N ARG A 160 1.62 -22.67 6.92
CA ARG A 160 2.71 -23.48 6.37
C ARG A 160 3.67 -22.56 5.64
N ALA A 161 4.97 -22.71 5.92
CA ALA A 161 6.04 -21.99 5.26
C ALA A 161 7.03 -22.98 4.65
N VAL A 162 7.49 -22.69 3.43
CA VAL A 162 8.64 -23.31 2.79
C VAL A 162 9.68 -22.21 2.63
N LEU A 163 10.80 -22.36 3.33
CA LEU A 163 11.87 -21.38 3.40
C LEU A 163 13.12 -21.97 2.76
N PHE A 164 13.76 -21.21 1.89
CA PHE A 164 14.98 -21.61 1.21
C PHE A 164 16.18 -20.90 1.83
N ASN A 165 17.24 -21.65 2.10
CA ASN A 165 18.49 -21.10 2.64
C ASN A 165 19.28 -20.39 1.53
N GLU A 166 19.85 -19.23 1.84
CA GLU A 166 20.56 -18.35 0.88
C GLU A 166 21.71 -19.05 0.13
N ASP A 167 22.29 -20.12 0.69
CA ASP A 167 23.35 -20.91 0.07
C ASP A 167 22.88 -21.71 -1.17
N GLU A 168 21.61 -22.14 -1.20
CA GLU A 168 21.02 -22.85 -2.36
C GLU A 168 20.48 -21.89 -3.43
N GLN A 169 20.29 -20.61 -3.09
CA GLN A 169 19.79 -19.56 -4.00
C GLN A 169 20.89 -19.02 -4.95
N SER A 170 22.14 -19.48 -4.78
CA SER A 170 23.27 -19.06 -5.61
C SER A 170 23.35 -19.75 -6.98
N GLY A 171 22.55 -20.79 -7.23
CA GLY A 171 22.60 -21.60 -8.46
C GLY A 171 21.53 -21.29 -9.52
N SER A 172 20.42 -20.64 -9.17
CA SER A 172 19.30 -20.40 -10.08
C SER A 172 18.96 -18.91 -10.17
N SER A 173 19.48 -18.26 -11.22
CA SER A 173 19.01 -16.97 -11.75
C SER A 173 18.72 -15.86 -10.73
N ARG A 174 19.79 -15.26 -10.19
CA ARG A 174 19.73 -13.94 -9.54
C ARG A 174 19.25 -12.89 -10.54
N THR A 175 18.00 -12.44 -10.44
CA THR A 175 17.67 -11.10 -10.97
C THR A 175 16.67 -10.31 -10.14
N ASN A 176 16.08 -10.83 -9.06
CA ASN A 176 15.18 -9.94 -8.30
C ASN A 176 15.05 -10.18 -6.79
N CYS A 177 15.98 -10.90 -6.17
CA CYS A 177 15.94 -11.14 -4.72
C CYS A 177 17.31 -11.01 -4.06
N GLY A 178 18.00 -9.92 -4.37
CA GLY A 178 19.14 -9.43 -3.59
C GLY A 178 18.99 -7.93 -3.39
N PRO A 179 19.62 -7.33 -2.36
CA PRO A 179 19.68 -5.87 -2.28
C PRO A 179 20.27 -5.36 -3.59
N ALA A 180 19.66 -4.32 -4.16
CA ALA A 180 20.25 -3.62 -5.30
C ALA A 180 21.66 -3.20 -4.89
N SER A 181 22.69 -3.92 -5.37
CA SER A 181 24.06 -3.54 -5.13
C SER A 181 24.29 -2.31 -6.00
N GLY A 182 24.07 -1.13 -5.42
CA GLY A 182 24.53 0.14 -5.95
C GLY A 182 26.04 0.09 -6.02
N ASN A 183 26.57 -0.38 -7.15
CA ASN A 183 27.97 -0.25 -7.48
C ASN A 183 28.15 1.15 -8.09
N SER A 184 28.34 2.15 -7.24
CA SER A 184 28.94 3.43 -7.67
C SER A 184 30.43 3.32 -7.43
N GLN A 185 31.17 3.18 -8.53
CA GLN A 185 32.62 3.38 -8.61
C GLN A 185 33.00 4.78 -8.11
#